data_AF-A0A418VUT7-F1
#
_entry.id   AF-A0A418VUT7-F1
#
_cell.length_a   1.000
_cell.length_b   1.000
_cell.length_c   1.000
_cell.angle_alpha   90.00
_cell.angle_beta   90.00
_cell.angle_gamma   90.00
#
_symmetry.space_group_name_H-M   'P 1'
#
loop_
_entity.id
_entity.type
_entity.pdbx_description
1 polymer ?
#
loop_
_entity_poly.entity_id
_entity_poly.type
_entity_poly.pdbx_seq_one_letter_code
_entity_poly.pdbx_strand_id
1 'polypeptide(L)'
;MVSEAAARDKAIGATEVVVLALKPLGLTVAFLGLLTWYLRWMNRWFERHSEAEFQLKQFELDVDRASWVVETALEWRQEQQAPMPDHLIESISRNLFSRSEKDEAADMHPADYLASALLGRASGLKLKLPGADLEYDGKALKEARQTADKARP
;
A
#
# COMPACT_ATOMS: atom_id res chain seq x y z
N MET A 1 -10.49 10.84 68.36
CA MET A 1 -11.64 11.25 67.53
C MET A 1 -11.68 12.78 67.59
N VAL A 2 -11.12 13.56 66.68
CA VAL A 2 -11.21 13.56 65.22
C VAL A 2 -9.89 14.12 64.67
N SER A 3 -9.45 13.61 63.53
CA SER A 3 -8.38 14.14 62.69
C SER A 3 -6.93 13.70 62.97
N GLU A 4 -6.75 12.42 63.26
CA GLU A 4 -5.54 11.64 62.93
C GLU A 4 -5.42 11.37 61.41
N ALA A 5 -6.21 12.09 60.59
CA ALA A 5 -6.41 11.80 59.17
C ALA A 5 -5.70 12.78 58.21
N ALA A 6 -5.07 13.85 58.72
CA ALA A 6 -4.58 14.94 57.87
C ALA A 6 -3.06 14.91 57.55
N ALA A 7 -2.29 14.00 58.15
CA ALA A 7 -0.83 13.96 57.99
C ALA A 7 -0.32 12.71 57.25
N ARG A 8 -1.12 12.16 56.33
CA ARG A 8 -0.59 11.34 55.23
C ARG A 8 -0.13 12.24 54.10
N ASP A 9 0.69 13.25 54.42
CA ASP A 9 1.34 14.03 53.37
C ASP A 9 2.50 13.18 52.86
N LYS A 10 2.13 12.33 51.89
CA LYS A 10 3.00 11.35 51.26
C LYS A 10 4.02 12.17 50.47
N ALA A 11 5.18 12.44 51.06
CA ALA A 11 6.31 13.00 50.35
C ALA A 11 6.70 12.01 49.24
N ILE A 12 6.15 12.22 48.05
CA ILE A 12 6.42 11.41 46.87
C ILE A 12 7.89 11.66 46.54
N GLY A 13 8.74 10.66 46.80
CA GLY A 13 10.17 10.77 46.55
C GLY A 13 10.45 11.12 45.08
N ALA A 14 11.51 11.87 44.80
CA ALA A 14 11.85 12.33 43.44
C ALA A 14 11.88 11.17 42.41
N THR A 15 12.25 9.96 42.84
CA THR A 15 12.19 8.72 42.05
C THR A 15 10.77 8.28 41.70
N GLU A 16 9.80 8.39 42.62
CA GLU A 16 8.39 8.11 42.33
C GLU A 16 7.81 9.15 41.38
N VAL A 17 8.15 10.44 41.51
CA VAL A 17 7.69 11.51 40.59
C VAL A 17 8.22 11.30 39.17
N VAL A 18 9.50 10.92 39.02
CA VAL A 18 10.10 10.62 37.72
C VAL A 18 9.45 9.40 37.07
N VAL A 19 9.17 8.34 37.83
CA VAL A 19 8.47 7.14 37.32
C VAL A 19 7.01 7.44 36.98
N LEU A 20 6.35 8.32 37.74
CA LEU A 20 4.98 8.76 37.46
C LEU A 20 4.89 9.64 36.20
N ALA A 21 5.91 10.47 35.94
CA ALA A 21 5.98 11.37 34.80
C ALA A 21 6.49 10.70 33.50
N LEU A 22 7.27 9.62 33.59
CA LEU A 22 7.75 8.88 32.41
C LEU A 22 6.61 8.17 31.65
N LYS A 23 5.61 7.66 32.40
CA LYS A 23 4.46 6.94 31.84
C LYS A 23 3.62 7.78 30.87
N PRO A 24 3.16 9.01 31.21
CA PRO A 24 2.39 9.82 30.29
C PRO A 24 3.22 10.28 29.07
N LEU A 25 4.53 10.54 29.22
CA LEU A 25 5.40 10.88 28.10
C LEU A 25 5.56 9.73 27.10
N GLY A 26 5.76 8.50 27.59
CA GLY A 26 5.79 7.33 26.71
C GLY A 26 4.46 7.11 26.00
N LEU A 27 3.34 7.31 26.71
CA LEU A 27 2.00 7.19 26.14
C LEU A 27 1.71 8.25 25.06
N THR A 28 2.14 9.50 25.25
CA THR A 28 1.94 10.54 24.23
C THR A 28 2.77 10.27 22.97
N VAL A 29 4.03 9.85 23.12
CA VAL A 29 4.87 9.48 21.97
C VAL A 29 4.30 8.26 21.25
N ALA A 30 3.88 7.23 21.98
CA ALA A 30 3.24 6.05 21.40
C ALA A 30 1.93 6.42 20.69
N PHE A 31 1.12 7.30 21.29
CA PHE A 31 -0.13 7.78 20.70
C PHE A 31 0.11 8.55 19.40
N LEU A 32 1.07 9.48 19.39
CA LEU A 32 1.43 10.25 18.19
C LEU A 32 1.99 9.34 17.08
N GLY A 33 2.82 8.36 17.46
CA GLY A 33 3.33 7.34 16.53
C GLY A 33 2.20 6.51 15.92
N LEU A 34 1.28 6.02 16.76
CA LEU A 34 0.12 5.25 16.31
C LEU A 34 -0.80 6.09 15.41
N LEU A 35 -1.02 7.35 15.76
CA LEU A 35 -1.84 8.29 14.99
C LEU A 35 -1.24 8.54 13.61
N THR A 36 0.07 8.77 13.53
CA THR A 36 0.78 9.02 12.27
C THR A 36 0.76 7.77 11.38
N TRP A 37 1.03 6.60 11.97
CA TRP A 37 0.92 5.32 11.27
C TRP A 37 -0.50 5.07 10.76
N TYR A 38 -1.51 5.31 11.60
CA TYR A 38 -2.92 5.12 11.25
C TYR A 38 -3.34 6.04 10.10
N LEU A 39 -2.99 7.32 10.12
CA LEU A 39 -3.29 8.25 9.01
C LEU A 39 -2.67 7.79 7.69
N ARG A 40 -1.42 7.31 7.72
CA ARG A 40 -0.76 6.79 6.52
C ARG A 40 -1.44 5.52 6.01
N TRP A 41 -1.86 4.65 6.92
CA TRP A 41 -2.62 3.45 6.59
C TRP A 41 -3.98 3.79 5.99
N MET A 42 -4.71 4.74 6.58
CA MET A 42 -6.01 5.21 6.08
C MET A 42 -5.91 5.79 4.68
N ASN A 43 -4.94 6.67 4.41
CA ASN A 43 -4.75 7.22 3.06
C ASN A 43 -4.53 6.11 2.02
N ARG A 44 -3.69 5.12 2.33
CA ARG A 44 -3.46 3.98 1.43
C ARG A 44 -4.72 3.14 1.24
N TRP A 45 -5.51 2.95 2.30
CA TRP A 45 -6.77 2.21 2.23
C TRP A 45 -7.80 2.94 1.35
N PHE A 46 -7.94 4.26 1.51
CA PHE A 46 -8.85 5.06 0.70
C PHE A 46 -8.50 5.01 -0.78
N GLU A 47 -7.23 5.16 -1.14
CA GLU A 47 -6.78 5.09 -2.53
C GLU A 47 -7.15 3.73 -3.17
N ARG A 48 -6.85 2.63 -2.47
CA ARG A 48 -7.19 1.28 -2.94
C ARG A 48 -8.70 1.07 -3.06
N HIS A 49 -9.46 1.62 -2.12
CA HIS A 49 -10.90 1.51 -2.13
C HIS A 49 -11.52 2.31 -3.28
N SER A 50 -11.10 3.55 -3.50
CA SER A 50 -11.58 4.36 -4.62
C SER A 50 -11.21 3.74 -5.97
N GLU A 51 -9.99 3.22 -6.10
CA GLU A 51 -9.57 2.52 -7.32
C GLU A 51 -10.44 1.29 -7.59
N ALA A 52 -10.70 0.47 -6.57
CA ALA A 52 -11.59 -0.68 -6.70
C ALA A 52 -13.02 -0.28 -7.10
N GLU A 53 -13.55 0.80 -6.53
CA GLU A 53 -14.87 1.35 -6.89
C GLU A 53 -14.89 1.85 -8.34
N PHE A 54 -13.86 2.58 -8.79
CA PHE A 54 -13.77 3.02 -10.18
C PHE A 54 -13.69 1.85 -11.16
N GLN A 55 -12.91 0.82 -10.83
CA GLN A 55 -12.85 -0.41 -11.63
C GLN A 55 -14.20 -1.12 -11.69
N LEU A 56 -14.92 -1.18 -10.57
CA LEU A 56 -16.25 -1.77 -10.53
C LEU A 56 -17.24 -0.98 -11.41
N LYS A 57 -17.22 0.35 -11.32
CA LYS A 57 -18.08 1.22 -12.14
C LYS A 57 -17.75 1.12 -13.62
N GLN A 58 -16.47 1.06 -13.98
CA GLN A 58 -16.04 0.85 -15.36
C GLN A 58 -16.50 -0.52 -15.86
N PHE A 59 -16.39 -1.56 -15.04
CA PHE A 59 -16.86 -2.89 -15.38
C PHE A 59 -18.39 -2.92 -15.62
N GLU A 60 -19.17 -2.27 -14.75
CA GLU A 60 -20.62 -2.11 -14.94
C GLU A 60 -20.94 -1.47 -16.31
N LEU A 61 -20.25 -0.38 -16.67
CA LEU A 61 -20.42 0.28 -17.97
C LEU A 61 -20.03 -0.61 -19.16
N ASP A 62 -18.96 -1.39 -19.02
CA ASP A 62 -18.53 -2.32 -20.07
C ASP A 62 -19.52 -3.48 -20.23
N VAL A 63 -20.16 -3.95 -19.15
CA VAL A 63 -21.26 -4.92 -19.22
C VAL A 63 -22.44 -4.34 -20.00
N ASP A 64 -22.88 -3.12 -19.69
CA ASP A 64 -23.98 -2.47 -20.40
C ASP A 64 -23.65 -2.28 -21.88
N ARG A 65 -22.44 -1.82 -22.20
CA ARG A 65 -21.96 -1.68 -23.58
C ARG A 65 -21.94 -3.02 -24.31
N ALA A 66 -21.43 -4.08 -23.68
CA ALA A 66 -21.41 -5.41 -24.28
C ALA A 66 -22.83 -5.93 -24.55
N SER A 67 -23.77 -5.70 -23.62
CA SER A 67 -25.18 -6.04 -23.80
C SER A 67 -25.77 -5.34 -25.02
N TRP A 68 -25.55 -4.03 -25.16
CA TRP A 68 -26.00 -3.27 -26.32
C TRP A 68 -25.38 -3.75 -27.64
N VAL A 69 -24.09 -4.09 -27.65
CA VAL A 69 -23.41 -4.66 -28.84
C VAL A 69 -24.06 -5.97 -29.26
N VAL A 70 -24.37 -6.86 -28.30
CA VAL A 70 -25.02 -8.14 -28.57
C VAL A 70 -26.44 -7.94 -29.12
N GLU A 71 -27.21 -7.05 -28.50
CA GLU A 71 -28.57 -6.70 -28.94
C GLU A 71 -28.55 -6.15 -30.37
N THR A 72 -27.68 -5.17 -30.64
CA THR A 72 -27.54 -4.55 -31.96
C THR A 72 -27.10 -5.56 -33.02
N ALA A 73 -26.20 -6.50 -32.67
CA ALA A 73 -25.79 -7.57 -33.57
C ALA A 73 -26.94 -8.55 -33.88
N LEU A 74 -27.79 -8.84 -32.90
CA LEU A 74 -28.98 -9.68 -33.08
C LEU A 74 -30.05 -8.99 -33.92
N GLU A 75 -30.30 -7.70 -33.70
CA GLU A 75 -31.23 -6.89 -34.50
C GLU A 75 -30.76 -6.78 -35.96
N TRP A 76 -29.48 -6.46 -36.18
CA TRP A 76 -28.92 -6.39 -37.52
C TRP A 76 -29.12 -7.69 -38.31
N ARG A 77 -28.85 -8.83 -37.66
CA ARG A 77 -29.04 -10.14 -38.29
C ARG A 77 -30.51 -10.41 -38.63
N GLN A 78 -31.45 -9.93 -37.81
CA GLN A 78 -32.87 -10.08 -38.07
C GLN A 78 -33.35 -9.22 -39.24
N GLU A 79 -32.89 -7.96 -39.32
CA GLU A 79 -33.32 -7.03 -40.36
C GLU A 79 -32.63 -7.26 -41.70
N GLN A 80 -31.30 -7.42 -41.70
CA GLN A 80 -30.49 -7.49 -42.91
C GLN A 80 -30.29 -8.92 -43.43
N GLN A 81 -30.71 -9.94 -42.65
CA GLN A 81 -30.48 -11.36 -42.92
C GLN A 81 -29.00 -11.70 -43.18
N ALA A 82 -28.09 -10.86 -42.68
CA ALA A 82 -26.66 -10.97 -42.87
C ALA A 82 -25.95 -10.69 -41.53
N PRO A 83 -24.75 -11.25 -41.30
CA PRO A 83 -23.96 -10.92 -40.12
C PRO A 83 -23.57 -9.44 -40.13
N MET A 84 -23.47 -8.83 -38.94
CA MET A 84 -22.93 -7.48 -38.80
C MET A 84 -21.46 -7.47 -39.28
N PRO A 85 -21.04 -6.48 -40.08
CA PRO A 85 -19.66 -6.37 -40.55
C PRO A 85 -18.64 -6.36 -39.41
N ASP A 86 -17.58 -7.16 -39.54
CA ASP A 86 -16.57 -7.35 -38.47
C ASP A 86 -15.92 -6.05 -38.00
N HIS A 87 -15.65 -5.12 -38.92
CA HIS A 87 -15.07 -3.81 -38.58
C HIS A 87 -15.96 -2.98 -37.64
N LEU A 88 -17.29 -3.12 -37.74
CA LEU A 88 -18.22 -2.44 -36.84
C LEU A 88 -18.15 -3.07 -35.45
N ILE A 89 -18.20 -4.41 -35.38
CA ILE A 89 -18.07 -5.16 -34.12
C ILE A 89 -16.75 -4.81 -33.42
N GLU A 90 -15.64 -4.80 -34.15
CA GLU A 90 -14.33 -4.45 -33.61
C GLU A 90 -14.29 -3.00 -33.10
N SER A 91 -14.95 -2.07 -33.79
CA SER A 91 -15.01 -0.67 -33.37
C SER A 91 -15.82 -0.46 -32.09
N ILE A 92 -16.98 -1.10 -31.96
CA ILE A 92 -17.91 -0.92 -30.83
C ILE A 92 -17.48 -1.73 -29.59
N SER A 93 -16.85 -2.89 -29.80
CA SER A 93 -16.32 -3.74 -28.72
C SER A 93 -14.93 -3.32 -28.23
N ARG A 94 -14.32 -2.29 -28.86
CA ARG A 94 -13.00 -1.80 -28.50
C ARG A 94 -12.93 -1.42 -27.02
N ASN A 95 -11.84 -1.86 -26.38
CA ASN A 95 -11.50 -1.60 -24.97
C ASN A 95 -12.50 -2.15 -23.94
N LEU A 96 -13.49 -2.95 -24.35
CA LEU A 96 -14.34 -3.65 -23.39
C LEU A 96 -13.49 -4.53 -22.49
N PHE A 97 -13.66 -4.37 -21.18
CA PHE A 97 -12.97 -5.13 -20.14
C PHE A 97 -11.44 -4.98 -20.20
N SER A 98 -10.93 -3.91 -20.82
CA SER A 98 -9.51 -3.61 -20.80
C SER A 98 -9.08 -3.12 -19.42
N ARG A 99 -8.37 -3.97 -18.69
CA ARG A 99 -7.77 -3.60 -17.40
C ARG A 99 -6.45 -2.90 -17.69
N SER A 100 -6.30 -1.65 -17.28
CA SER A 100 -4.97 -1.02 -17.23
C SER A 100 -4.13 -1.81 -16.23
N GLU A 101 -3.03 -2.44 -16.66
CA GLU A 101 -1.99 -3.04 -15.79
C GLU A 101 -1.23 -1.94 -15.01
N LYS A 102 -1.96 -1.04 -14.36
CA LYS A 102 -1.34 -0.13 -13.40
C LYS A 102 -1.29 -0.84 -12.06
N ASP A 103 -0.04 -0.95 -11.59
CA ASP A 103 0.36 -1.11 -10.21
C ASP A 103 0.48 -2.53 -9.61
N GLU A 104 1.37 -3.34 -10.18
CA GLU A 104 2.19 -4.24 -9.33
C GLU A 104 3.12 -3.43 -8.37
N ALA A 105 3.39 -2.16 -8.70
CA ALA A 105 4.25 -1.28 -7.90
C ALA A 105 3.55 -0.67 -6.67
N ALA A 106 2.21 -0.64 -6.60
CA ALA A 106 1.49 -0.06 -5.44
C ALA A 106 1.53 -0.92 -4.17
N ASP A 107 1.97 -2.17 -4.28
CA ASP A 107 2.23 -3.04 -3.13
C ASP A 107 3.67 -2.94 -2.59
N MET A 108 4.56 -2.24 -3.29
CA MET A 108 5.94 -2.08 -2.82
C MET A 108 5.98 -1.06 -1.67
N HIS A 109 6.46 -1.48 -0.50
CA HIS A 109 6.64 -0.56 0.63
C HIS A 109 7.65 0.54 0.20
N PRO A 110 7.47 1.81 0.58
CA PRO A 110 8.40 2.87 0.18
C PRO A 110 9.85 2.62 0.61
N ALA A 111 10.06 1.85 1.69
CA ALA A 111 11.40 1.38 2.06
C ALA A 111 11.96 0.37 1.06
N ASP A 112 11.11 -0.47 0.47
CA ASP A 112 11.50 -1.43 -0.58
C ASP A 112 11.71 -0.73 -1.92
N TYR A 113 10.96 0.34 -2.21
CA TYR A 113 11.22 1.22 -3.34
C TYR A 113 12.56 1.95 -3.20
N LEU A 114 12.86 2.49 -2.02
CA LEU A 114 14.16 3.11 -1.75
C LEU A 114 15.28 2.08 -1.74
N ALA A 115 15.07 0.90 -1.14
CA ALA A 115 16.04 -0.18 -1.15
C ALA A 115 16.31 -0.63 -2.60
N SER A 116 15.29 -0.87 -3.41
CA SER A 116 15.45 -1.26 -4.81
C SER A 116 16.09 -0.15 -5.67
N ALA A 117 15.77 1.13 -5.42
CA ALA A 117 16.40 2.25 -6.11
C ALA A 117 17.87 2.47 -5.69
N LEU A 118 18.19 2.31 -4.41
CA LEU A 118 19.53 2.50 -3.85
C LEU A 118 20.43 1.29 -4.12
N LEU A 119 19.98 0.06 -3.80
CA LEU A 119 20.71 -1.17 -4.10
C LEU A 119 20.77 -1.49 -5.59
N GLY A 120 19.75 -1.11 -6.37
CA GLY A 120 19.76 -1.27 -7.82
C GLY A 120 20.76 -0.37 -8.54
N ARG A 121 21.19 0.72 -7.89
CA ARG A 121 22.11 1.73 -8.46
C ARG A 121 23.48 1.76 -7.79
N ALA A 122 23.65 1.16 -6.62
CA ALA A 122 24.92 1.13 -5.89
C ALA A 122 25.83 0.01 -6.39
N SER A 123 27.06 0.36 -6.77
CA SER A 123 28.14 -0.60 -7.11
C SER A 123 28.84 -1.18 -5.88
N GLY A 124 28.51 -0.70 -4.67
CA GLY A 124 29.01 -1.18 -3.37
C GLY A 124 28.37 -0.39 -2.21
N LEU A 125 28.24 -1.02 -1.04
CA LEU A 125 27.63 -0.44 0.16
C LEU A 125 28.64 -0.47 1.31
N LYS A 126 28.98 0.70 1.86
CA LYS A 126 29.80 0.82 3.07
C LYS A 126 28.97 1.46 4.19
N LEU A 127 28.48 0.64 5.10
CA LEU A 127 27.63 1.04 6.21
C LEU A 127 28.45 1.08 7.50
N LYS A 128 28.67 2.28 8.03
CA LYS A 128 29.23 2.48 9.36
C LYS A 128 28.10 2.49 10.38
N LEU A 129 27.93 1.36 11.07
CA LEU A 129 26.98 1.23 12.18
C LEU A 129 27.74 1.43 13.50
N PRO A 130 27.10 1.95 14.56
CA PRO A 130 27.74 2.05 15.88
C PRO A 130 28.06 0.65 16.40
N GLY A 131 29.32 0.23 16.22
CA GLY A 131 29.84 -1.09 16.60
C GLY A 131 30.33 -1.97 15.44
N ALA A 132 30.12 -1.61 14.16
CA ALA A 132 30.64 -2.37 13.02
C ALA A 132 30.72 -1.56 11.72
N ASP A 133 31.81 -1.74 10.98
CA ASP A 133 31.93 -1.29 9.59
C ASP A 133 31.59 -2.48 8.68
N LEU A 134 30.44 -2.45 7.99
CA LEU A 134 30.07 -3.44 6.98
C LEU A 134 30.36 -2.90 5.58
N GLU A 135 31.19 -3.62 4.83
CA GLU A 135 31.54 -3.31 3.45
C GLU A 135 31.07 -4.43 2.54
N TYR A 136 30.13 -4.13 1.65
CA TYR A 136 29.57 -5.04 0.66
C TYR A 136 29.96 -4.58 -0.74
N ASP A 137 30.66 -5.45 -1.46
CA ASP A 137 31.08 -5.21 -2.85
C ASP A 137 29.96 -5.57 -3.85
N GLY A 138 29.96 -4.95 -5.03
CA GLY A 138 28.88 -5.06 -6.02
C GLY A 138 28.59 -6.48 -6.52
N LYS A 139 29.59 -7.38 -6.49
CA LYS A 139 29.38 -8.81 -6.80
C LYS A 139 28.56 -9.53 -5.72
N ALA A 140 28.88 -9.29 -4.45
CA ALA A 140 28.16 -9.89 -3.32
C ALA A 140 26.71 -9.41 -3.24
N LEU A 141 26.44 -8.15 -3.59
CA LEU A 141 25.09 -7.60 -3.68
C LEU A 141 24.27 -8.24 -4.82
N LYS A 142 24.91 -8.58 -5.94
CA LYS A 142 24.26 -9.25 -7.08
C LYS A 142 23.89 -10.70 -6.76
N GLU A 143 24.75 -11.42 -6.04
CA GLU A 143 24.46 -12.77 -5.56
C GLU A 143 23.34 -12.78 -4.52
N ALA A 144 23.36 -11.85 -3.55
CA ALA A 144 22.30 -11.70 -2.56
C ALA A 144 20.92 -11.39 -3.19
N ARG A 145 20.91 -10.63 -4.29
CA ARG A 145 19.68 -10.38 -5.07
C ARG A 145 19.17 -11.67 -5.73
N GLN A 146 20.03 -12.50 -6.30
CA GLN A 146 19.63 -13.75 -6.96
C GLN A 146 19.09 -14.79 -5.98
N THR A 147 19.66 -14.88 -4.77
CA THR A 147 19.11 -15.74 -3.71
C THR A 147 17.78 -15.21 -3.17
N ALA A 148 17.61 -13.90 -3.02
CA ALA A 148 16.34 -13.31 -2.61
C ALA A 148 15.23 -13.50 -3.65
N ASP A 149 15.55 -13.37 -4.94
CA ASP A 149 14.59 -13.53 -6.05
C ASP A 149 14.17 -15.01 -6.23
N LYS A 150 15.10 -15.95 -5.99
CA LYS A 150 14.82 -17.40 -6.02
C LYS A 150 14.03 -17.90 -4.80
N ALA A 151 13.98 -17.13 -3.71
CA ALA A 151 13.24 -17.45 -2.50
C ALA A 151 11.80 -16.87 -2.48
N ARG A 152 11.41 -16.17 -3.55
CA ARG A 152 10.05 -15.67 -3.76
C ARG A 152 9.20 -16.83 -4.34
N PRO A 153 8.08 -17.23 -3.71
CA PRO A 153 7.17 -18.24 -4.28
C PRO A 153 6.48 -17.71 -5.54
#